data_AF-A0A093VFM4-F1
#
_entry.id   AF-A0A093VFM4-F1
#
_cell.length_a   1.000
_cell.length_b   1.000
_cell.length_c   1.000
_cell.angle_alpha   90.00
_cell.angle_beta   90.00
_cell.angle_gamma   90.00
#
_symmetry.space_group_name_H-M   'P 1'
#
loop_
_entity.id
_entity.type
_entity.pdbx_description
1 polymer ?
#
loop_
_entity_poly.entity_id
_entity_poly.type
_entity_poly.pdbx_seq_one_letter_code
_entity_poly.pdbx_strand_id
1 'polypeptide(L)'
;WGHSADSASQTCDSPTCRSSFGIFTRRHHCRHCGHVFCSSHTPYVVPLDQNARFHPEGSASRACDQCYKAYQRWEDCRAADMTRIQQKLDARHIHAQTQHEEQVDDSAEVPHRQTEFTVASSVPRDWNWSTF
;
A
#
# COMPACT_ATOMS: atom_id res chain seq x y z
N TRP A 1 -16.28 -22.39 4.24
CA TRP A 1 -16.59 -20.95 4.39
C TRP A 1 -18.08 -20.80 4.57
N GLY A 2 -18.57 -20.84 5.81
CA GLY A 2 -19.99 -20.66 6.10
C GLY A 2 -20.30 -19.19 6.32
N HIS A 3 -21.18 -18.62 5.51
CA HIS A 3 -21.80 -17.33 5.83
C HIS A 3 -22.83 -17.58 6.93
N SER A 4 -22.53 -17.17 8.16
CA SER A 4 -23.52 -17.11 9.23
C SER A 4 -24.54 -16.02 8.91
N ALA A 5 -25.83 -16.29 9.16
CA ALA A 5 -26.89 -15.33 8.85
C ALA A 5 -26.96 -14.23 9.93
N ASP A 6 -26.27 -13.11 9.70
CA ASP A 6 -26.11 -11.98 10.64
C ASP A 6 -27.43 -11.22 11.00
N SER A 7 -28.58 -11.65 10.50
CA SER A 7 -29.88 -11.00 10.78
C SER A 7 -30.36 -11.14 12.23
N ALA A 8 -29.82 -12.09 13.00
CA ALA A 8 -30.35 -12.48 14.32
C ALA A 8 -29.41 -12.23 15.52
N SER A 9 -28.24 -11.61 15.35
CA SER A 9 -27.37 -11.28 16.50
C SER A 9 -28.07 -10.27 17.44
N GLN A 10 -28.41 -10.74 18.65
CA GLN A 10 -29.07 -9.95 19.71
C GLN A 10 -28.07 -9.30 20.67
N THR A 11 -26.78 -9.56 20.51
CA THR A 11 -25.71 -9.15 21.44
C THR A 11 -24.47 -8.70 20.67
N CYS A 12 -23.67 -7.82 21.23
CA CYS A 12 -22.40 -7.41 20.62
C CYS A 12 -21.45 -8.62 20.43
N ASP A 13 -20.94 -8.82 19.21
CA ASP A 13 -20.03 -9.92 18.83
C ASP A 13 -18.58 -9.75 19.40
N SER A 14 -18.40 -8.91 20.41
CA SER A 14 -17.11 -8.76 21.12
C SER A 14 -17.07 -9.75 22.29
N PRO A 15 -16.04 -10.60 22.41
CA PRO A 15 -16.02 -11.71 23.38
C PRO A 15 -15.99 -11.26 24.85
N THR A 16 -15.62 -10.00 25.11
CA THR A 16 -15.63 -9.38 26.44
C THR A 16 -16.87 -8.54 26.71
N CYS A 17 -17.76 -8.39 25.72
CA CYS A 17 -18.97 -7.59 25.81
C CYS A 17 -20.18 -8.46 26.18
N ARG A 18 -21.11 -7.90 26.98
CA ARG A 18 -22.40 -8.52 27.31
C ARG A 18 -23.59 -7.62 26.96
N SER A 19 -23.37 -6.59 26.15
CA SER A 19 -24.43 -5.67 25.73
C SER A 19 -25.36 -6.33 24.73
N SER A 20 -26.63 -6.48 25.12
CA SER A 20 -27.72 -6.81 24.20
C SER A 20 -28.15 -5.58 23.39
N PHE A 21 -28.55 -5.81 22.15
CA PHE A 21 -29.12 -4.78 21.28
C PHE A 21 -30.59 -4.52 21.63
N GLY A 22 -31.05 -3.29 21.43
CA GLY A 22 -32.40 -2.88 21.79
C GLY A 22 -32.63 -1.39 21.51
N ILE A 23 -33.56 -0.77 22.25
CA ILE A 23 -33.94 0.64 22.07
C ILE A 23 -32.74 1.58 22.34
N PHE A 24 -31.97 1.30 23.39
CA PHE A 24 -30.83 2.13 23.80
C PHE A 24 -29.51 1.73 23.11
N THR A 25 -29.27 0.43 22.91
CA THR A 25 -28.05 -0.10 22.30
C THR A 25 -28.27 -0.39 20.82
N ARG A 26 -27.79 0.48 19.94
CA ARG A 26 -27.86 0.30 18.48
C ARG A 26 -26.80 -0.68 17.97
N ARG A 27 -27.11 -1.32 16.84
CA ARG A 27 -26.22 -2.23 16.09
C ARG A 27 -25.29 -1.45 15.15
N HIS A 28 -24.00 -1.78 15.17
CA HIS A 28 -22.98 -1.22 14.31
C HIS A 28 -22.18 -2.34 13.64
N HIS A 29 -22.19 -2.39 12.31
CA HIS A 29 -21.44 -3.41 11.56
C HIS A 29 -19.99 -2.98 11.37
N CYS A 30 -19.04 -3.90 11.56
CA CYS A 30 -17.68 -3.73 11.09
C CYS A 30 -17.63 -3.99 9.58
N ARG A 31 -17.21 -3.02 8.77
CA ARG A 31 -17.27 -3.15 7.31
C ARG A 31 -16.30 -4.20 6.75
N HIS A 32 -15.22 -4.49 7.47
CA HIS A 32 -14.22 -5.50 7.09
C HIS A 32 -14.69 -6.94 7.33
N CYS A 33 -15.17 -7.27 8.54
CA CYS A 33 -15.53 -8.64 8.92
C CYS A 33 -17.04 -8.95 8.93
N GLY A 34 -17.91 -7.97 8.69
CA GLY A 34 -19.37 -8.13 8.68
C GLY A 34 -20.04 -8.10 10.06
N HIS A 35 -19.39 -8.65 11.09
CA HIS A 35 -19.91 -8.78 12.46
C HIS A 35 -20.49 -7.51 13.09
N VAL A 36 -21.38 -7.71 14.06
CA VAL A 36 -22.24 -6.69 14.67
C VAL A 36 -21.80 -6.35 16.09
N PHE A 37 -21.59 -5.07 16.35
CA PHE A 37 -21.05 -4.57 17.62
C PHE A 37 -21.90 -3.42 18.17
N CYS A 38 -21.72 -3.11 19.46
CA CYS A 38 -22.14 -1.82 20.01
C CYS A 38 -21.12 -0.72 19.66
N SER A 39 -21.48 0.54 19.93
CA SER A 39 -20.66 1.71 19.59
C SER A 39 -19.24 1.67 20.19
N SER A 40 -19.10 1.18 21.43
CA SER A 40 -17.81 1.12 22.13
C SER A 40 -16.80 0.15 21.51
N HIS A 41 -17.27 -0.84 20.75
CA HIS A 41 -16.43 -1.87 20.10
C HIS A 41 -16.26 -1.63 18.60
N THR A 42 -16.78 -0.53 18.07
CA THR A 42 -16.51 -0.04 16.71
C THR A 42 -16.16 1.46 16.65
N PRO A 43 -15.27 1.99 17.53
CA PRO A 43 -14.93 3.41 17.52
C PRO A 43 -14.00 3.80 16.36
N TYR A 44 -13.38 2.83 15.69
CA TYR A 44 -12.33 3.06 14.69
C TYR A 44 -12.86 3.17 13.26
N VAL A 45 -12.04 3.80 12.43
CA VAL A 45 -12.22 3.92 10.98
C VAL A 45 -10.92 3.45 10.32
N VAL A 46 -11.02 2.65 9.26
CA VAL A 46 -9.90 2.12 8.47
C VAL A 46 -10.20 2.26 6.97
N PRO A 47 -9.19 2.46 6.11
CA PRO A 47 -9.40 2.56 4.67
C PRO A 47 -9.61 1.17 4.05
N LEU A 48 -10.75 0.98 3.37
CA LEU A 48 -11.12 -0.28 2.72
C LEU A 48 -11.42 -0.13 1.23
N ASP A 49 -10.97 -1.08 0.41
CA ASP A 49 -11.38 -1.22 -0.99
C ASP A 49 -12.84 -1.71 -1.12
N GLN A 50 -13.34 -1.81 -2.35
CA GLN A 50 -14.72 -2.28 -2.61
C GLN A 50 -14.96 -3.69 -2.05
N ASN A 51 -13.93 -4.56 -2.05
CA ASN A 51 -13.99 -5.92 -1.52
C ASN A 51 -13.81 -5.96 0.01
N ALA A 52 -13.87 -4.81 0.68
CA ALA A 52 -13.67 -4.64 2.12
C ALA A 52 -12.29 -5.09 2.64
N ARG A 53 -11.25 -5.13 1.80
CA ARG A 53 -9.86 -5.38 2.22
C ARG A 53 -9.15 -4.07 2.56
N PHE A 54 -8.14 -4.13 3.43
CA PHE A 54 -7.28 -2.97 3.71
C PHE A 54 -6.57 -2.51 2.43
N HIS A 55 -6.64 -1.21 2.16
CA HIS A 55 -6.06 -0.60 0.96
C HIS A 55 -5.61 0.83 1.28
N PRO A 56 -4.46 1.32 0.81
CA PRO A 56 -3.96 2.63 1.22
C PRO A 56 -4.84 3.78 0.71
N GLU A 57 -5.43 3.62 -0.47
CA GLU A 57 -6.43 4.52 -1.06
C GLU A 57 -7.87 4.01 -0.83
N GLY A 58 -8.06 3.19 0.20
CA GLY A 58 -9.37 2.65 0.56
C GLY A 58 -10.31 3.72 1.14
N SER A 59 -11.61 3.55 0.94
CA SER A 59 -12.65 4.39 1.52
C SER A 59 -12.71 4.24 3.05
N ALA A 60 -12.75 5.38 3.76
CA ALA A 60 -12.79 5.43 5.22
C ALA A 60 -14.05 4.73 5.77
N SER A 61 -13.86 3.55 6.39
CA SER A 61 -14.92 2.62 6.78
C SER A 61 -14.84 2.20 8.24
N ARG A 62 -15.98 2.03 8.91
CA ARG A 62 -16.06 1.62 10.34
C ARG A 62 -15.47 0.22 10.57
N ALA A 63 -14.62 0.09 11.59
CA ALA A 63 -14.00 -1.17 12.00
C ALA A 63 -14.18 -1.45 13.50
N CYS A 64 -14.17 -2.73 13.88
CA CYS A 64 -14.09 -3.16 15.27
C CYS A 64 -12.64 -3.21 15.79
N ASP A 65 -12.45 -3.36 17.11
CA ASP A 65 -11.12 -3.44 17.75
C ASP A 65 -10.16 -4.44 17.09
N GLN A 66 -10.67 -5.61 16.71
CA GLN A 66 -9.84 -6.68 16.11
C GLN A 66 -9.39 -6.30 14.70
N CYS A 67 -10.31 -5.79 13.87
CA CYS A 67 -10.00 -5.37 12.51
C CYS A 67 -9.12 -4.11 12.49
N TYR A 68 -9.27 -3.20 13.44
CA TYR A 68 -8.36 -2.05 13.60
C TYR A 68 -6.93 -2.51 13.94
N LYS A 69 -6.76 -3.44 14.88
CA LYS A 69 -5.44 -4.02 15.20
C LYS A 69 -4.85 -4.84 14.05
N ALA A 70 -5.69 -5.42 13.19
CA ALA A 70 -5.24 -6.09 11.96
C ALA A 70 -4.77 -5.06 10.92
N TYR A 71 -5.52 -3.97 10.74
CA TYR A 71 -5.16 -2.85 9.87
C TYR A 71 -3.82 -2.20 10.29
N GLN A 72 -3.60 -1.93 11.58
CA GLN A 72 -2.33 -1.37 12.07
C GLN A 72 -1.13 -2.22 11.63
N ARG A 73 -1.16 -3.54 11.87
CA ARG A 73 -0.09 -4.45 11.45
C ARG A 73 0.08 -4.52 9.93
N TRP A 74 -1.02 -4.42 9.18
CA TRP A 74 -0.98 -4.38 7.72
C TRP A 74 -0.30 -3.08 7.22
N GLU A 75 -0.57 -1.95 7.85
CA GLU A 75 0.05 -0.65 7.56
C GLU A 75 1.54 -0.67 7.92
N ASP A 76 1.92 -1.22 9.08
CA ASP A 76 3.32 -1.39 9.52
C ASP A 76 4.13 -2.22 8.51
N CYS A 77 3.60 -3.38 8.09
CA CYS A 77 4.22 -4.24 7.08
C CYS A 77 4.34 -3.52 5.72
N ARG A 78 3.27 -2.83 5.28
CA ARG A 78 3.27 -2.05 4.03
C ARG A 78 4.34 -0.97 4.02
N ALA A 79 4.48 -0.24 5.13
CA ALA A 79 5.48 0.82 5.29
C ALA A 79 6.90 0.23 5.24
N ALA A 80 7.14 -0.86 5.98
CA ALA A 80 8.45 -1.54 6.00
C ALA A 80 8.86 -2.06 4.60
N ASP A 81 7.93 -2.68 3.86
CA ASP A 81 8.19 -3.15 2.49
C ASP A 81 8.49 -1.98 1.54
N MET A 82 7.75 -0.88 1.64
CA MET A 82 7.99 0.32 0.82
C MET A 82 9.38 0.92 1.11
N THR A 83 9.75 1.07 2.38
CA THR A 83 11.10 1.50 2.79
C THR A 83 12.18 0.57 2.22
N ARG A 84 11.98 -0.75 2.27
CA ARG A 84 12.93 -1.74 1.74
C ARG A 84 13.07 -1.68 0.22
N ILE A 85 11.99 -1.35 -0.50
CA ILE A 85 12.03 -1.12 -1.95
C ILE A 85 12.84 0.15 -2.26
N GLN A 86 12.58 1.25 -1.56
CA GLN A 86 13.31 2.51 -1.74
C GLN A 86 14.82 2.32 -1.55
N GLN A 87 15.23 1.72 -0.43
CA GLN A 87 16.65 1.44 -0.13
C GLN A 87 17.35 0.63 -1.24
N LYS A 88 16.65 -0.31 -1.88
CA LYS A 88 17.20 -1.09 -3.01
C LYS A 88 17.34 -0.27 -4.28
N LEU A 89 16.47 0.71 -4.52
CA LEU A 89 16.57 1.62 -5.65
C LEU A 89 17.72 2.60 -5.42
N ASP A 90 17.82 3.20 -4.24
CA ASP A 90 18.89 4.14 -3.87
C ASP A 90 20.28 3.48 -3.99
N ALA A 91 20.43 2.25 -3.49
CA ALA A 91 21.67 1.49 -3.62
C ALA A 91 22.06 1.19 -5.08
N ARG A 92 21.08 1.02 -5.98
CA ARG A 92 21.34 0.87 -7.43
C ARG A 92 21.77 2.18 -8.07
N HIS A 93 21.16 3.30 -7.67
CA HIS A 93 21.54 4.62 -8.17
C HIS A 93 22.98 4.98 -7.76
N ILE A 94 23.36 4.73 -6.50
CA ILE A 94 24.74 4.92 -6.02
C ILE A 94 25.70 4.08 -6.88
N HIS A 95 25.44 2.78 -7.06
CA HIS A 95 26.32 1.92 -7.85
C HIS A 95 26.47 2.36 -9.31
N ALA A 96 25.37 2.84 -9.93
CA ALA A 96 25.40 3.36 -11.30
C ALA A 96 26.15 4.71 -11.41
N GLN A 97 26.14 5.54 -10.36
CA GLN A 97 26.90 6.80 -10.32
C GLN A 97 28.40 6.55 -10.14
N THR A 98 28.80 5.67 -9.22
CA THR A 98 30.23 5.33 -9.00
C THR A 98 30.90 4.78 -10.27
N GLN A 99 30.19 4.00 -11.08
CA GLN A 99 30.72 3.48 -12.37
C GLN A 99 30.97 4.58 -13.42
N HIS A 100 30.39 5.78 -13.27
CA HIS A 100 30.53 6.87 -14.24
C HIS A 100 31.64 7.87 -13.86
N GLU A 101 32.05 7.90 -12.58
CA GLU A 101 33.14 8.75 -12.08
C GLU A 101 34.54 8.12 -12.31
N GLU A 102 34.63 6.78 -12.42
CA GLU A 102 35.90 6.06 -12.61
C GLU A 102 36.42 6.05 -14.07
N GLN A 103 35.78 6.79 -14.99
CA GLN A 103 36.20 6.91 -16.41
C GLN A 103 36.69 8.32 -16.82
N VAL A 104 36.99 9.21 -15.87
CA VAL A 104 37.45 10.59 -16.16
C VAL A 104 38.83 10.90 -15.57
N ASP A 105 39.82 10.05 -15.83
CA ASP A 105 41.25 10.43 -15.82
C ASP A 105 42.11 9.49 -16.69
N ASP A 106 42.26 9.85 -17.97
CA ASP A 106 43.52 9.83 -18.74
C ASP A 106 43.17 10.06 -20.23
N SER A 107 43.62 11.19 -20.78
CA SER A 107 43.46 11.51 -22.21
C SER A 107 44.49 12.53 -22.65
N ALA A 108 45.71 12.03 -22.87
CA ALA A 108 46.74 12.74 -23.61
C ALA A 108 46.84 12.20 -25.06
N GLU A 109 46.51 13.09 -26.01
CA GLU A 109 46.91 13.09 -27.43
C GLU A 109 46.18 12.19 -28.48
N VAL A 110 46.24 12.62 -29.76
CA VAL A 110 45.21 12.44 -30.82
C VAL A 110 45.89 12.50 -32.21
N PRO A 111 45.68 11.60 -33.23
CA PRO A 111 44.46 11.66 -34.07
C PRO A 111 44.03 10.43 -34.95
N HIS A 112 42.81 10.56 -35.53
CA HIS A 112 42.31 9.98 -36.82
C HIS A 112 42.24 8.45 -37.01
N ARG A 113 41.11 7.88 -37.48
CA ARG A 113 40.57 8.03 -38.85
C ARG A 113 39.14 7.47 -38.97
N GLN A 114 38.33 8.04 -39.86
CA GLN A 114 36.91 7.67 -40.09
C GLN A 114 36.75 6.37 -40.92
N THR A 115 35.68 5.61 -40.61
CA THR A 115 34.87 4.90 -41.61
C THR A 115 33.44 4.73 -41.10
N GLU A 116 32.45 5.00 -41.94
CA GLU A 116 31.04 5.07 -41.60
C GLU A 116 30.32 3.72 -41.81
N PHE A 117 29.25 3.45 -41.04
CA PHE A 117 28.00 2.98 -41.64
C PHE A 117 26.79 3.38 -40.79
N THR A 118 25.77 3.94 -41.44
CA THR A 118 24.62 4.58 -40.78
C THR A 118 23.41 3.65 -40.69
N VAL A 119 22.88 3.47 -39.48
CA VAL A 119 21.46 3.11 -39.25
C VAL A 119 20.94 4.02 -38.14
N ALA A 120 20.11 4.99 -38.51
CA ALA A 120 19.54 5.96 -37.58
C ALA A 120 18.16 5.51 -37.09
N SER A 121 17.97 5.45 -35.77
CA SER A 121 16.68 5.62 -35.06
C SER A 121 16.90 5.66 -33.54
N SER A 122 17.70 6.62 -33.06
CA SER A 122 17.77 6.93 -31.63
C SER A 122 16.59 7.82 -31.24
N VAL A 123 15.58 7.24 -30.58
CA VAL A 123 14.54 8.02 -29.88
C VAL A 123 15.22 8.75 -28.70
N PRO A 124 15.03 10.06 -28.52
CA PRO A 124 15.62 10.80 -27.40
C PRO A 124 15.20 10.24 -26.03
N ARG A 125 16.08 10.38 -25.04
CA ARG A 125 15.91 9.82 -23.68
C ARG A 125 14.84 10.51 -22.83
N ASP A 126 14.21 11.56 -23.35
CA ASP A 126 13.33 12.46 -22.60
C ASP A 126 11.83 12.18 -22.86
N TRP A 127 11.50 10.95 -23.27
CA TRP A 127 10.14 10.57 -23.67
C TRP A 127 9.18 10.41 -22.47
N ASN A 128 8.75 11.55 -21.92
CA ASN A 128 7.75 11.61 -20.88
C ASN A 128 6.33 11.41 -21.46
N TRP A 129 5.69 10.28 -21.14
CA TRP A 129 4.26 10.11 -21.36
C TRP A 129 3.49 10.66 -20.14
N SER A 130 3.08 11.92 -20.21
CA SER A 130 2.27 12.60 -19.17
C SER A 130 0.98 13.21 -19.76
N THR A 131 0.04 12.36 -20.18
CA THR A 131 -1.41 12.63 -20.31
C THR A 131 -2.09 11.29 -20.63
N PHE A 132 -3.20 10.87 -20.03
CA PHE A 132 -4.15 11.51 -19.09
C PHE A 132 -4.29 10.70 -17.80
#